data_AF-A0A8J5ITJ7-F1
#
_entry.id   AF-A0A8J5ITJ7-F1
#
_cell.length_a   1.000
_cell.length_b   1.000
_cell.length_c   1.000
_cell.angle_alpha   90.00
_cell.angle_beta   90.00
_cell.angle_gamma   90.00
#
_symmetry.space_group_name_H-M   'P 1'
#
loop_
_entity.id
_entity.type
_entity.pdbx_description
1 polymer ?
#
loop_
_entity_poly.entity_id
_entity_poly.type
_entity_poly.pdbx_seq_one_letter_code
_entity_poly.pdbx_strand_id
1 'polypeptide(L)'
;MKKEAIQWIMGPGKGIPSRAEKHFGALNWDVSASSFRKWWKNRDKILGDSGGKKRISGGGRKPYLEDSEEKLLVVVIQERAKKDRVTRKWIAKTAQHMFQRSDSTFKASENWFKTIMSRLIQQ
;
A
#
# COMPACT_ATOMS: atom_id res chain seq x y z
N MET A 1 1.14 8.87 -12.58
CA MET A 1 -0.34 8.75 -12.57
C MET A 1 -1.08 9.58 -11.50
N LYS A 2 -1.37 9.12 -10.26
CA LYS A 2 -2.25 9.89 -9.34
C LYS A 2 -1.70 11.26 -8.94
N LYS A 3 -0.41 11.33 -8.58
CA LYS A 3 0.28 12.58 -8.24
C LYS A 3 0.35 13.54 -9.43
N GLU A 4 0.67 13.01 -10.58
CA GLU A 4 0.73 13.73 -11.85
C GLU A 4 -0.63 14.32 -12.25
N ALA A 5 -1.72 13.57 -12.09
CA ALA A 5 -3.08 14.09 -12.26
C ALA A 5 -3.37 15.25 -11.31
N ILE A 6 -3.01 15.13 -10.04
CA ILE A 6 -3.20 16.18 -9.03
C ILE A 6 -2.37 17.42 -9.38
N GLN A 7 -1.11 17.26 -9.77
CA GLN A 7 -0.24 18.36 -10.18
C GLN A 7 -0.80 19.09 -11.42
N TRP A 8 -1.29 18.34 -12.40
CA TRP A 8 -1.94 18.94 -13.56
C TRP A 8 -3.23 19.69 -13.18
N ILE A 9 -4.05 19.12 -12.28
CA ILE A 9 -5.25 19.81 -11.78
C ILE A 9 -4.86 21.11 -11.05
N MET A 10 -3.78 21.11 -10.25
CA MET A 10 -3.30 22.30 -9.54
C MET A 10 -2.84 23.41 -10.49
N GLY A 11 -2.13 23.07 -11.57
CA GLY A 11 -1.64 24.04 -12.55
C GLY A 11 -2.62 24.24 -13.72
N PRO A 12 -2.41 23.58 -14.87
CA PRO A 12 -3.24 23.76 -16.08
C PRO A 12 -4.74 23.58 -15.87
N GLY A 13 -5.14 22.69 -14.96
CA GLY A 13 -6.54 22.41 -14.64
C GLY A 13 -7.24 23.49 -13.81
N LYS A 14 -6.53 24.52 -13.34
CA LYS A 14 -7.04 25.64 -12.51
C LYS A 14 -7.82 25.17 -11.26
N GLY A 15 -7.42 24.04 -10.69
CA GLY A 15 -8.08 23.42 -9.54
C GLY A 15 -9.40 22.70 -9.86
N ILE A 16 -9.73 22.44 -11.14
CA ILE A 16 -10.99 21.80 -11.54
C ILE A 16 -10.74 20.34 -11.96
N PRO A 17 -11.11 19.34 -11.13
CA PRO A 17 -10.81 17.92 -11.40
C PRO A 17 -11.55 17.36 -12.62
N SER A 18 -12.74 17.85 -12.93
CA SER A 18 -13.53 17.36 -14.07
C SER A 18 -12.85 17.62 -15.43
N ARG A 19 -11.93 18.59 -15.51
CA ARG A 19 -11.17 18.87 -16.74
C ARG A 19 -10.06 17.84 -16.99
N ALA A 20 -9.64 17.13 -15.94
CA ALA A 20 -8.60 16.11 -16.03
C ALA A 20 -9.05 14.92 -16.89
N GLU A 21 -10.32 14.53 -16.83
CA GLU A 21 -10.87 13.41 -17.61
C GLU A 21 -10.64 13.62 -19.12
N LYS A 22 -10.99 14.79 -19.67
CA LYS A 22 -10.79 15.07 -21.09
C LYS A 22 -9.31 15.13 -21.48
N HIS A 23 -8.46 15.70 -20.62
CA HIS A 23 -7.03 15.82 -20.89
C HIS A 23 -6.31 14.46 -20.84
N PHE A 24 -6.55 13.67 -19.78
CA PHE A 24 -5.92 12.37 -19.60
C PHE A 24 -6.57 11.28 -20.44
N GLY A 25 -7.85 11.41 -20.80
CA GLY A 25 -8.49 10.55 -21.80
C GLY A 25 -7.80 10.64 -23.16
N ALA A 26 -7.37 11.84 -23.58
CA ALA A 26 -6.56 12.03 -24.80
C ALA A 26 -5.16 11.39 -24.69
N LEU A 27 -4.68 11.13 -23.47
CA LEU A 27 -3.43 10.42 -23.17
C LEU A 27 -3.65 8.90 -22.98
N ASN A 28 -4.81 8.36 -23.38
CA ASN A 28 -5.22 6.97 -23.20
C ASN A 28 -5.32 6.51 -21.73
N TRP A 29 -5.62 7.41 -20.80
CA TRP A 29 -5.88 7.00 -19.41
C TRP A 29 -7.36 6.60 -19.26
N ASP A 30 -7.61 5.33 -18.94
CA ASP A 30 -8.94 4.83 -18.60
C ASP A 30 -9.33 5.17 -17.16
N VAL A 31 -9.61 6.45 -16.91
CA VAL A 31 -9.95 6.97 -15.58
C VAL A 31 -11.12 7.95 -15.68
N SER A 32 -12.21 7.65 -14.99
CA SER A 32 -13.39 8.52 -14.97
C SER A 32 -13.20 9.79 -14.13
N ALA A 33 -13.99 10.83 -14.42
CA ALA A 33 -14.02 12.09 -13.64
C ALA A 33 -14.26 11.87 -12.14
N SER A 34 -15.03 10.85 -11.77
CA SER A 34 -15.27 10.49 -10.37
C SER A 34 -13.99 10.08 -9.64
N SER A 35 -13.08 9.37 -10.32
CA SER A 35 -11.77 9.01 -9.78
C SER A 35 -10.87 10.24 -9.59
N PHE A 36 -10.85 11.16 -10.58
CA PHE A 36 -10.11 12.43 -10.46
C PHE A 36 -10.61 13.30 -9.31
N ARG A 37 -11.94 13.42 -9.12
CA ARG A 37 -12.54 14.12 -7.96
C ARG A 37 -12.12 13.49 -6.64
N LYS A 38 -12.12 12.15 -6.55
CA LYS A 38 -11.69 11.42 -5.34
C LYS A 38 -10.21 11.66 -5.03
N TRP A 39 -9.35 11.69 -6.05
CA TRP A 39 -7.93 12.01 -5.86
C TRP A 39 -7.73 13.46 -5.44
N TRP A 40 -8.48 14.40 -6.02
CA TRP A 40 -8.44 15.81 -5.63
C TRP A 40 -8.85 16.05 -4.17
N LYS A 41 -9.92 15.38 -3.72
CA LYS A 41 -10.36 15.44 -2.31
C LYS A 41 -9.28 14.93 -1.34
N ASN A 42 -8.53 13.92 -1.75
CA ASN A 42 -7.48 13.29 -0.94
C ASN A 42 -6.06 13.76 -1.31
N ARG A 43 -5.93 14.90 -2.00
CA ARG A 43 -4.68 15.31 -2.65
C ARG A 43 -3.51 15.46 -1.69
N ASP A 44 -3.74 16.01 -0.49
CA ASP A 44 -2.68 16.25 0.49
C ASP A 44 -2.05 14.94 0.96
N LYS A 45 -2.88 13.91 1.14
CA LYS A 45 -2.44 12.55 1.47
C LYS A 45 -1.69 11.89 0.31
N ILE A 46 -2.17 12.10 -0.92
CA ILE A 46 -1.55 11.48 -2.12
C ILE A 46 -0.22 12.16 -2.47
N LEU A 47 -0.10 13.48 -2.29
CA LEU A 47 1.14 14.22 -2.51
C LEU A 47 2.19 13.92 -1.43
N GLY A 48 1.76 13.83 -0.16
CA GLY A 48 2.61 13.51 0.98
C GLY A 48 3.10 12.06 1.05
N ASP A 49 2.52 11.14 0.27
CA ASP A 49 2.97 9.75 0.19
C ASP A 49 4.27 9.68 -0.63
N SER A 50 5.43 9.74 0.01
CA SER A 50 6.76 9.83 -0.60
C SER A 50 7.20 8.53 -1.29
N GLY A 51 6.57 8.17 -2.41
CA GLY A 51 7.18 7.55 -3.61
C GLY A 51 8.02 6.26 -3.51
N GLY A 52 8.27 5.69 -2.33
CA GLY A 52 9.14 4.52 -2.15
C GLY A 52 8.42 3.17 -2.27
N LYS A 53 7.09 3.16 -2.24
CA LYS A 53 6.33 1.91 -2.36
C LYS A 53 5.99 1.68 -3.83
N LYS A 54 6.69 0.73 -4.49
CA LYS A 54 6.29 0.05 -5.75
C LYS A 54 4.95 -0.71 -5.61
N ARG A 55 4.05 -0.27 -4.75
CA ARG A 55 2.81 -0.96 -4.40
C ARG A 55 1.69 0.05 -4.51
N ILE A 56 0.66 -0.34 -5.25
CA ILE A 56 -0.56 0.43 -5.43
C ILE A 56 -1.19 0.62 -4.04
N SER A 57 -0.92 1.77 -3.41
CA SER A 57 -1.62 2.21 -2.20
C SER A 57 -3.12 2.27 -2.53
N GLY A 58 -3.87 1.35 -1.91
CA GLY A 58 -5.32 1.20 -2.08
C GLY A 58 -5.79 -0.06 -2.79
N GLY A 59 -4.90 -0.94 -3.27
CA GLY A 59 -5.29 -2.22 -3.90
C GLY A 59 -5.52 -3.39 -2.92
N GLY A 60 -5.16 -3.22 -1.64
CA GLY A 60 -5.31 -4.24 -0.62
C GLY A 60 -5.70 -3.66 0.74
N ARG A 61 -6.24 -4.52 1.62
CA ARG A 61 -6.61 -4.16 2.99
C ARG A 61 -5.44 -3.47 3.70
N LYS A 62 -5.73 -2.35 4.38
CA LYS A 62 -4.77 -1.59 5.19
C LYS A 62 -4.05 -2.55 6.16
N PRO A 63 -2.70 -2.53 6.21
CA PRO A 63 -1.93 -3.25 7.24
C PRO A 63 -2.53 -3.08 8.63
N TYR A 64 -2.55 -4.15 9.44
CA TYR A 64 -3.06 -4.07 10.81
C TYR A 64 -2.11 -3.23 11.68
N LEU A 65 -0.80 -3.40 11.49
CA LEU A 65 0.28 -2.57 12.06
C LEU A 65 1.32 -2.31 10.97
N GLU A 66 1.21 -1.20 10.23
CA GLU A 66 1.98 -0.95 9.00
C GLU A 66 3.51 -1.11 9.19
N ASP A 67 4.10 -0.44 10.18
CA ASP A 67 5.53 -0.49 10.42
C ASP A 67 6.01 -1.86 10.93
N SER A 68 5.21 -2.51 11.78
CA SER A 68 5.57 -3.79 12.37
C SER A 68 5.44 -4.94 11.35
N GLU A 69 4.41 -4.90 10.50
CA GLU A 69 4.24 -5.83 9.39
C GLU A 69 5.35 -5.69 8.35
N GLU A 70 5.79 -4.47 8.03
CA GLU A 70 6.90 -4.25 7.10
C GLU A 70 8.22 -4.82 7.64
N LYS A 71 8.53 -4.59 8.92
CA LYS A 71 9.69 -5.21 9.57
C LYS A 71 9.62 -6.73 9.54
N LEU A 72 8.45 -7.32 9.79
CA LEU A 72 8.26 -8.77 9.74
C LEU A 72 8.51 -9.32 8.31
N LEU A 73 8.04 -8.62 7.28
CA LEU A 73 8.27 -9.03 5.89
C LEU A 73 9.77 -9.08 5.54
N VAL A 74 10.54 -8.08 5.97
CA VAL A 74 12.00 -8.05 5.78
C VAL A 74 12.66 -9.25 6.45
N VAL A 75 12.31 -9.53 7.71
CA VAL A 75 12.83 -10.69 8.46
C VAL A 75 12.51 -12.00 7.75
N VAL A 76 11.29 -12.16 7.24
CA VAL A 76 10.89 -13.37 6.50
C VAL A 76 11.69 -13.53 5.20
N ILE A 77 11.91 -12.44 4.45
CA ILE A 77 12.69 -12.47 3.21
C ILE A 77 14.15 -12.86 3.50
N GLN A 78 14.76 -12.26 4.52
CA GLN A 78 16.13 -12.59 4.94
C GLN A 78 16.25 -14.07 5.34
N GLU A 79 15.26 -14.59 6.07
CA GLU A 79 15.28 -15.99 6.51
C GLU A 79 15.08 -16.97 5.34
N ARG A 80 14.21 -16.64 4.37
CA ARG A 80 14.10 -17.42 3.13
C ARG A 80 15.39 -17.39 2.31
N ALA A 81 16.11 -16.26 2.29
CA ALA A 81 17.38 -16.14 1.57
C ALA A 81 18.47 -17.07 2.14
N LYS A 82 18.40 -17.39 3.44
CA LYS A 82 19.28 -18.38 4.10
C LYS A 82 18.96 -19.83 3.74
N LYS A 83 17.96 -20.08 2.88
CA LYS A 83 17.38 -21.39 2.54
C LYS A 83 16.73 -22.12 3.72
N ASP A 84 16.51 -21.43 4.84
CA ASP A 84 15.78 -21.99 5.97
C ASP A 84 14.28 -22.04 5.70
N ARG A 85 13.64 -23.10 6.21
CA ARG A 85 12.22 -23.34 6.00
C ARG A 85 11.40 -22.37 6.86
N VAL A 86 10.96 -21.28 6.26
CA VAL A 86 10.03 -20.34 6.90
C VAL A 86 8.61 -20.92 6.90
N THR A 87 8.21 -21.52 8.03
CA THR A 87 6.87 -22.09 8.21
C THR A 87 5.84 -21.07 8.69
N ARG A 88 4.55 -21.36 8.49
CA ARG A 88 3.43 -20.56 9.03
C ARG A 88 3.54 -20.36 10.55
N LYS A 89 3.87 -21.42 11.30
CA LYS A 89 4.05 -21.37 12.76
C LYS A 89 5.19 -20.44 13.15
N TRP A 90 6.29 -20.48 12.40
CA TRP A 90 7.43 -19.60 12.63
C TRP A 90 7.05 -18.13 12.42
N ILE A 91 6.41 -17.80 11.28
CA ILE A 91 5.96 -16.42 10.99
C ILE A 91 5.03 -15.92 12.10
N ALA A 92 4.07 -16.74 12.54
CA ALA A 92 3.14 -16.36 13.60
C ALA A 92 3.85 -16.08 14.93
N LYS A 93 4.80 -16.94 15.34
CA LYS A 93 5.58 -16.76 16.57
C LYS A 93 6.46 -15.51 16.51
N THR A 94 7.13 -15.29 15.38
CA THR A 94 7.97 -14.10 15.14
C THR A 94 7.11 -12.83 15.18
N ALA A 95 5.95 -12.82 14.53
CA ALA A 95 5.03 -11.69 14.54
C ALA A 95 4.50 -11.38 15.95
N GLN A 96 4.09 -12.41 16.70
CA GLN A 96 3.64 -12.23 18.09
C GLN A 96 4.73 -11.61 18.96
N HIS A 97 5.96 -12.11 18.86
CA HIS A 97 7.09 -11.55 19.61
C HIS A 97 7.39 -10.11 19.20
N MET A 98 7.40 -9.81 17.90
CA MET A 98 7.65 -8.46 17.40
C MET A 98 6.55 -7.47 17.79
N PHE A 99 5.30 -7.92 17.79
CA PHE A 99 4.14 -7.05 17.97
C PHE A 99 3.75 -6.93 19.43
N GLN A 100 4.29 -7.76 20.34
CA GLN A 100 4.00 -7.73 21.77
C GLN A 100 4.15 -6.33 22.41
N ARG A 101 5.12 -5.53 21.93
CA ARG A 101 5.31 -4.14 22.39
C ARG A 101 4.26 -3.16 21.84
N SER A 102 3.69 -3.43 20.68
CA SER A 102 2.75 -2.53 19.99
C SER A 102 1.29 -2.93 20.24
N ASP A 103 1.02 -4.22 20.33
CA ASP A 103 -0.29 -4.81 20.59
C ASP A 103 -0.10 -6.18 21.24
N SER A 104 -0.26 -6.23 22.56
CA SER A 104 -0.17 -7.47 23.35
C SER A 104 -1.34 -8.43 23.09
N THR A 105 -2.42 -7.94 22.47
CA THR A 105 -3.60 -8.74 22.12
C THR A 105 -3.53 -9.28 20.69
N PHE A 106 -2.46 -8.98 19.95
CA PHE A 106 -2.29 -9.40 18.57
C PHE A 106 -2.38 -10.91 18.43
N LYS A 107 -3.40 -11.36 17.69
CA LYS A 107 -3.56 -12.76 17.27
C LYS A 107 -3.19 -12.85 15.81
N ALA A 108 -2.16 -13.64 15.50
CA ALA A 108 -1.74 -14.01 14.15
C ALA A 108 -2.81 -14.87 13.45
N SER A 109 -3.98 -14.27 13.23
CA SER A 109 -5.17 -14.93 12.69
C SER A 109 -4.93 -15.43 11.27
N GLU A 110 -5.75 -16.39 10.84
CA GLU A 110 -5.66 -16.96 9.50
C GLU A 110 -5.82 -15.90 8.39
N ASN A 111 -6.75 -14.96 8.56
CA ASN A 111 -6.98 -13.89 7.59
C ASN A 111 -5.79 -12.92 7.51
N TRP A 112 -5.19 -12.60 8.66
CA TRP A 112 -3.97 -11.81 8.69
C TRP A 112 -2.81 -12.54 8.00
N PHE A 113 -2.65 -13.84 8.29
CA PHE A 113 -1.61 -14.66 7.68
C PHE A 113 -1.77 -14.76 6.15
N LYS A 114 -2.99 -14.97 5.64
CA LYS A 114 -3.28 -14.95 4.19
C LYS A 114 -2.84 -13.63 3.55
N THR A 115 -3.06 -12.53 4.24
CA THR A 115 -2.63 -11.19 3.79
C THR A 115 -1.11 -11.09 3.71
N ILE A 116 -0.39 -11.53 4.75
CA ILE A 116 1.08 -11.52 4.80
C ILE A 116 1.68 -12.43 3.72
N MET A 117 1.12 -13.63 3.54
CA MET A 117 1.60 -14.57 2.51
C MET A 117 1.37 -14.06 1.10
N SER A 118 0.20 -13.48 0.83
CA SER A 118 -0.08 -12.83 -0.46
C SER A 118 0.96 -11.73 -0.76
N ARG A 119 1.35 -10.96 0.27
CA ARG A 119 2.39 -9.92 0.13
C ARG A 119 3.79 -10.50 -0.08
N LEU A 120 4.12 -11.65 0.49
CA LEU A 120 5.41 -12.32 0.32
C LEU A 120 5.58 -13.03 -1.03
N ILE A 121 4.50 -13.30 -1.75
CA ILE A 121 4.53 -13.94 -3.08
C ILE A 121 4.67 -12.89 -4.20
N GLN A 122 4.26 -11.65 -3.94
CA GLN A 122 4.30 -10.54 -4.89
C GLN A 122 5.59 -9.71 -4.83
N GLN A 123 6.57 -10.09 -4.01
CA GLN A 123 7.87 -9.43 -3.83
C GLN A 123 8.98 -10.29 -4.42
#